data_AF-A0A1Q4HE17-F1
#
_entry.id   AF-A0A1Q4HE17-F1
#
_cell.length_a   1.000
_cell.length_b   1.000
_cell.length_c   1.000
_cell.angle_alpha   90.00
_cell.angle_beta   90.00
_cell.angle_gamma   90.00
#
_symmetry.space_group_name_H-M   'P 1'
#
loop_
_entity.id
_entity.type
_entity.pdbx_description
1 polymer ?
#
loop_
_entity_poly.entity_id
_entity_poly.type
_entity_poly.pdbx_seq_one_letter_code
_entity_poly.pdbx_strand_id
1 'polypeptide(L)'
;MIRSGSACLTAALAAMLWTSPSAMAIEAPKVDPGVPPPSGAPGAVQPMEQRGPCTAAGVIPGSDPAAVTPSQATLNLPGAWQFSRGEGQLVAVLDTGVRPGPRLPNVDPGGDFVEATDGLTDCDGHGTLVAGLIAGQPGDDGFSGVAPAARVVSIRTTSAKFSPRTPGGDPLMARASLDVTTLGRAIVHAADLGARVIDISTLTCLPADRPVDQAALGAAIRYAAVDKDAVIVAAAGNTGATGSVAGGTSCESNPLTDLSRPDDPRNWAGVTSVSIPSVWQPYVLSVASLTPDGQPSKFTMAGPWVGIAAPGERIVSVSNADGGGLANGLPDEHQQQVALSGTSYAAGYVAGVAALVRSKYPDLNATQVIHRISATAHNGARAPSNVVGTGSVDPVAALTWQLPAGNQPPAAQVKPVAVPPAPAPKDTTPRTVALAGTAALAVLVAVAGAIAAATTRRRKDPTP
;
A
#
# COMPACT_ATOMS: atom_id res chain seq x y z
N MET A 1 -57.42 37.23 7.23
CA MET A 1 -56.36 36.41 7.87
C MET A 1 -56.01 35.27 6.93
N ILE A 2 -54.75 34.82 6.91
CA ILE A 2 -54.12 33.82 6.01
C ILE A 2 -53.50 34.41 4.73
N ARG A 3 -52.34 35.05 4.89
CA ARG A 3 -51.27 35.17 3.88
C ARG A 3 -49.96 35.34 4.63
N SER A 4 -49.31 34.25 5.04
CA SER A 4 -47.92 34.21 5.55
C SER A 4 -47.53 32.75 5.85
N GLY A 5 -47.38 31.90 4.83
CA GLY A 5 -47.02 30.49 5.04
C GLY A 5 -46.00 29.90 4.06
N SER A 6 -45.74 30.54 2.92
CA SER A 6 -44.95 29.93 1.85
C SER A 6 -43.48 30.36 1.79
N ALA A 7 -43.06 31.35 2.59
CA ALA A 7 -41.68 31.86 2.55
C ALA A 7 -40.70 31.09 3.48
N CYS A 8 -41.20 30.37 4.50
CA CYS A 8 -40.34 29.66 5.45
C CYS A 8 -39.87 28.28 4.97
N LEU A 9 -40.57 27.63 4.02
CA LEU A 9 -40.16 26.30 3.56
C LEU A 9 -38.99 26.34 2.55
N THR A 10 -38.84 27.41 1.78
CA THR A 10 -37.73 27.56 0.82
C THR A 10 -36.40 27.90 1.49
N ALA A 11 -36.42 28.60 2.62
CA ALA A 11 -35.20 28.91 3.38
C ALA A 11 -34.68 27.70 4.17
N ALA A 12 -35.55 26.83 4.66
CA ALA A 12 -35.15 25.62 5.39
C ALA A 12 -34.50 24.56 4.48
N LEU A 13 -34.93 24.43 3.22
CA LEU A 13 -34.29 23.51 2.26
C LEU A 13 -32.93 24.01 1.75
N ALA A 14 -32.74 25.33 1.63
CA ALA A 14 -31.46 25.90 1.22
C ALA A 14 -30.39 25.80 2.33
N ALA A 15 -30.78 25.87 3.61
CA ALA A 15 -29.88 25.72 4.74
C ALA A 15 -29.43 24.27 4.99
N MET A 16 -30.21 23.26 4.58
CA MET A 16 -29.82 21.84 4.67
C MET A 16 -28.84 21.38 3.58
N LEU A 17 -28.67 22.16 2.51
CA LEU A 17 -27.69 21.87 1.45
C LEU A 17 -26.27 22.38 1.78
N TRP A 18 -26.09 23.12 2.88
CA TRP A 18 -24.78 23.64 3.32
C TRP A 18 -24.17 22.91 4.51
N THR A 19 -24.88 21.93 5.09
CA THR A 19 -24.37 21.14 6.21
C THR A 19 -24.19 19.66 5.88
N SER A 20 -24.27 19.28 4.60
CA SER A 20 -23.81 17.96 4.17
C SER A 20 -22.28 17.95 4.30
N PRO A 21 -21.69 17.14 5.20
CA PRO A 21 -20.25 16.97 5.21
C PRO A 21 -19.85 16.49 3.81
N SER A 22 -18.97 17.24 3.15
CA SER A 22 -18.33 16.78 1.92
C SER A 22 -17.74 15.41 2.24
N ALA A 23 -18.21 14.37 1.56
CA ALA A 23 -17.55 13.08 1.61
C ALA A 23 -16.11 13.30 1.10
N MET A 24 -15.16 13.40 2.02
CA MET A 24 -13.75 13.56 1.71
C MET A 24 -13.30 12.27 1.02
N ALA A 25 -13.19 12.29 -0.30
CA ALA A 25 -12.52 11.23 -1.03
C ALA A 25 -11.02 11.35 -0.72
N ILE A 26 -10.39 10.26 -0.26
CA ILE A 26 -8.93 10.23 -0.13
C ILE A 26 -8.34 10.31 -1.53
N GLU A 27 -7.52 11.33 -1.78
CA GLU A 27 -6.66 11.41 -2.95
C GLU A 27 -5.29 10.80 -2.65
N ALA A 28 -4.53 10.49 -3.71
CA ALA A 28 -3.12 10.15 -3.56
C ALA A 28 -2.36 11.31 -2.87
N PRO A 29 -1.52 11.03 -1.86
CA PRO A 29 -0.81 12.06 -1.11
C PRO A 29 0.16 12.79 -2.02
N LYS A 30 0.28 14.10 -1.81
CA LYS A 30 1.19 14.97 -2.54
C LYS A 30 2.27 15.47 -1.59
N VAL A 31 3.51 15.47 -2.06
CA VAL A 31 4.65 16.00 -1.30
C VAL A 31 4.50 17.52 -1.22
N ASP A 32 4.58 18.08 -0.02
CA ASP A 32 4.61 19.52 0.18
C ASP A 32 6.04 20.05 -0.09
N PRO A 33 6.24 20.88 -1.12
CA PRO A 33 7.56 21.42 -1.43
C PRO A 33 8.09 22.41 -0.38
N GLY A 34 7.23 22.93 0.51
CA GLY A 34 7.61 23.83 1.59
C GLY A 34 8.16 23.13 2.84
N VAL A 35 8.05 21.80 2.93
CA VAL A 35 8.49 21.02 4.09
C VAL A 35 9.85 20.37 3.78
N PRO A 36 10.93 20.72 4.52
CA PRO A 36 12.22 20.08 4.33
C PRO A 36 12.21 18.63 4.85
N PRO A 37 13.10 17.75 4.35
CA PRO A 37 13.27 16.42 4.92
C PRO A 37 13.70 16.54 6.40
N PRO A 38 13.25 15.63 7.29
CA PRO A 38 13.63 15.62 8.69
C PRO A 38 15.11 15.27 8.86
N SER A 39 15.65 15.47 10.08
CA SER A 39 17.01 15.03 10.41
C SER A 39 17.15 13.51 10.31
N GLY A 40 18.12 13.04 9.52
CA GLY A 40 18.49 11.64 9.42
C GLY A 40 19.40 11.13 10.55
N ALA A 41 19.59 11.87 11.63
CA ALA A 41 20.40 11.38 12.75
C ALA A 41 19.73 10.14 13.40
N PRO A 42 20.47 9.05 13.68
CA PRO A 42 19.95 7.91 14.44
C PRO A 42 19.51 8.26 15.85
N GLY A 43 18.76 7.37 16.48
CA GLY A 43 18.26 7.48 17.85
C GLY A 43 16.75 7.61 17.92
N ALA A 44 16.15 6.95 18.92
CA ALA A 44 14.72 6.91 19.11
C ALA A 44 14.08 8.31 19.23
N VAL A 45 12.87 8.46 18.70
CA VAL A 45 12.08 9.70 18.81
C VAL A 45 11.73 10.00 20.28
N GLN A 46 11.61 8.95 21.10
CA GLN A 46 11.42 9.04 22.54
C GLN A 46 12.01 7.81 23.25
N PRO A 47 12.25 7.86 24.58
CA PRO A 47 12.82 6.74 25.30
C PRO A 47 11.97 5.47 25.22
N MET A 48 12.59 4.37 24.77
CA MET A 48 11.99 3.04 24.71
C MET A 48 12.48 2.16 25.86
N GLU A 49 11.77 1.06 26.10
CA GLU A 49 12.10 0.02 27.07
C GLU A 49 11.71 -1.35 26.53
N GLN A 50 12.57 -2.34 26.78
CA GLN A 50 12.30 -3.72 26.41
C GLN A 50 11.20 -4.31 27.31
N ARG A 51 10.17 -4.90 26.70
CA ARG A 51 9.00 -5.49 27.37
C ARG A 51 8.94 -7.01 27.31
N GLY A 52 9.80 -7.64 26.52
CA GLY A 52 9.84 -9.09 26.39
C GLY A 52 11.20 -9.61 25.96
N PRO A 53 11.46 -10.92 26.14
CA PRO A 53 12.70 -11.53 25.69
C PRO A 53 12.81 -11.47 24.17
N CYS A 54 14.05 -11.43 23.69
CA CYS A 54 14.30 -11.54 22.26
C CYS A 54 13.88 -12.92 21.73
N THR A 55 13.52 -12.93 20.46
CA THR A 55 13.06 -14.11 19.75
C THR A 55 14.03 -14.44 18.62
N ALA A 56 14.20 -15.73 18.35
CA ALA A 56 14.98 -16.20 17.22
C ALA A 56 14.12 -16.98 16.23
N ALA A 57 14.34 -16.74 14.94
CA ALA A 57 13.76 -17.54 13.87
C ALA A 57 14.36 -18.96 13.90
N GLY A 58 13.51 -19.97 13.73
CA GLY A 58 13.91 -21.38 13.83
C GLY A 58 13.44 -22.22 12.66
N VAL A 59 13.65 -23.52 12.79
CA VAL A 59 13.16 -24.52 11.84
C VAL A 59 11.87 -25.14 12.37
N ILE A 60 10.85 -25.20 11.53
CA ILE A 60 9.58 -25.86 11.85
C ILE A 60 9.84 -27.38 11.95
N PRO A 61 9.41 -28.06 13.02
CA PRO A 61 9.59 -29.50 13.15
C PRO A 61 9.06 -30.28 11.94
N GLY A 62 9.87 -31.19 11.41
CA GLY A 62 9.52 -32.02 10.25
C GLY A 62 9.61 -31.33 8.88
N SER A 63 10.10 -30.08 8.84
CA SER A 63 10.39 -29.38 7.58
C SER A 63 11.85 -29.52 7.16
N ASP A 64 12.11 -29.33 5.87
CA ASP A 64 13.47 -29.28 5.29
C ASP A 64 13.73 -27.89 4.70
N PRO A 65 14.38 -26.98 5.45
CA PRO A 65 14.72 -25.66 4.94
C PRO A 65 15.89 -25.69 3.93
N ALA A 66 16.61 -26.81 3.78
CA ALA A 66 17.69 -26.91 2.80
C ALA A 66 17.18 -27.18 1.37
N ALA A 67 15.92 -27.62 1.22
CA ALA A 67 15.31 -27.78 -0.10
C ALA A 67 15.01 -26.42 -0.75
N VAL A 68 15.10 -26.36 -2.09
CA VAL A 68 14.68 -25.18 -2.85
C VAL A 68 13.17 -24.97 -2.65
N THR A 69 12.80 -23.82 -2.11
CA THR A 69 11.38 -23.50 -1.90
C THR A 69 10.66 -23.22 -3.23
N PRO A 70 9.36 -23.55 -3.36
CA PRO A 70 8.58 -23.11 -4.52
C PRO A 70 8.64 -21.58 -4.72
N SER A 71 8.66 -20.81 -3.62
CA SER A 71 8.81 -19.36 -3.62
C SER A 71 10.12 -18.89 -4.28
N GLN A 72 11.24 -19.57 -4.08
CA GLN A 72 12.49 -19.26 -4.80
C GLN A 72 12.48 -19.79 -6.23
N ALA A 73 11.87 -20.95 -6.47
CA ALA A 73 11.83 -21.56 -7.79
C ALA A 73 11.04 -20.70 -8.80
N THR A 74 9.94 -20.08 -8.39
CA THR A 74 9.12 -19.21 -9.26
C THR A 74 9.86 -17.96 -9.75
N LEU A 75 10.89 -17.50 -9.02
CA LEU A 75 11.70 -16.32 -9.38
C LEU A 75 12.82 -16.63 -10.38
N ASN A 76 13.11 -17.91 -10.65
CA ASN A 76 14.21 -18.34 -11.54
C ASN A 76 15.54 -17.60 -11.27
N LEU A 77 15.94 -17.54 -10.00
CA LEU A 77 17.15 -16.82 -9.59
C LEU A 77 18.43 -17.32 -10.30
N PRO A 78 18.64 -18.63 -10.56
CA PRO A 78 19.77 -19.09 -11.36
C PRO A 78 19.82 -18.49 -12.77
N GLY A 79 18.67 -18.27 -13.42
CA GLY A 79 18.58 -17.57 -14.69
C GLY A 79 18.91 -16.07 -14.57
N ALA A 80 18.42 -15.42 -13.51
CA ALA A 80 18.69 -14.00 -13.25
C ALA A 80 20.19 -13.74 -12.98
N TRP A 81 20.85 -14.63 -12.24
CA TRP A 81 22.27 -14.52 -11.88
C TRP A 81 23.24 -14.67 -13.04
N GLN A 82 22.78 -15.15 -14.21
CA GLN A 82 23.58 -15.09 -15.44
C GLN A 82 23.82 -13.64 -15.90
N PHE A 83 23.03 -12.68 -15.38
CA PHE A 83 23.07 -11.28 -15.81
C PHE A 83 23.51 -10.29 -14.73
N SER A 84 23.27 -10.60 -13.45
CA SER A 84 23.61 -9.74 -12.31
C SER A 84 23.47 -10.52 -11.00
N ARG A 85 24.33 -10.26 -10.00
CA ARG A 85 24.17 -10.75 -8.63
C ARG A 85 24.02 -9.61 -7.62
N GLY A 86 23.90 -8.37 -8.07
CA GLY A 86 23.73 -7.19 -7.23
C GLY A 86 25.03 -6.48 -6.87
N GLU A 87 26.10 -6.71 -7.64
CA GLU A 87 27.42 -6.12 -7.44
C GLU A 87 27.34 -4.60 -7.32
N GLY A 88 28.05 -4.05 -6.33
CA GLY A 88 28.16 -2.60 -6.10
C GLY A 88 26.91 -1.94 -5.50
N GLN A 89 25.84 -2.70 -5.24
CA GLN A 89 24.62 -2.14 -4.65
C GLN A 89 24.66 -2.21 -3.13
N LEU A 90 24.25 -1.11 -2.49
CA LEU A 90 23.96 -1.05 -1.06
C LEU A 90 22.44 -1.03 -0.88
N VAL A 91 21.91 -2.02 -0.15
CA VAL A 91 20.50 -2.13 0.18
C VAL A 91 20.30 -1.81 1.67
N ALA A 92 19.56 -0.75 1.97
CA ALA A 92 19.15 -0.46 3.34
C ALA A 92 17.93 -1.31 3.71
N VAL A 93 17.98 -1.94 4.88
CA VAL A 93 16.87 -2.71 5.46
C VAL A 93 16.36 -1.95 6.69
N LEU A 94 15.23 -1.27 6.54
CA LEU A 94 14.54 -0.56 7.63
C LEU A 94 13.57 -1.51 8.32
N ASP A 95 14.06 -2.19 9.34
CA ASP A 95 13.36 -3.32 9.97
C ASP A 95 13.66 -3.43 11.48
N THR A 96 13.68 -4.64 12.04
CA THR A 96 13.93 -4.94 13.47
C THR A 96 15.40 -5.05 13.84
N GLY A 97 16.28 -4.65 12.92
CA GLY A 97 17.72 -4.91 12.95
C GLY A 97 18.06 -6.20 12.21
N VAL A 98 19.35 -6.43 11.97
CA VAL A 98 19.85 -7.59 11.24
C VAL A 98 21.01 -8.16 12.02
N ARG A 99 20.96 -9.45 12.35
CA ARG A 99 22.09 -10.13 12.98
C ARG A 99 23.06 -10.65 11.91
N PRO A 100 24.32 -10.17 11.87
CA PRO A 100 25.32 -10.71 10.95
C PRO A 100 25.66 -12.17 11.28
N GLY A 101 26.11 -12.92 10.28
CA GLY A 101 26.49 -14.32 10.43
C GLY A 101 27.10 -14.91 9.17
N PRO A 102 27.41 -16.22 9.15
CA PRO A 102 28.05 -16.86 7.99
C PRO A 102 27.26 -16.70 6.69
N ARG A 103 25.93 -16.70 6.76
CA ARG A 103 25.04 -16.47 5.60
C ARG A 103 24.73 -14.99 5.34
N LEU A 104 25.11 -14.09 6.24
CA LEU A 104 24.98 -12.63 6.10
C LEU A 104 26.27 -11.94 6.58
N PRO A 105 27.40 -12.13 5.87
CA PRO A 105 28.68 -11.55 6.28
C PRO A 105 28.83 -10.07 5.90
N ASN A 106 28.03 -9.60 4.94
CA ASN A 106 28.14 -8.26 4.33
C ASN A 106 27.06 -7.31 4.84
N VAL A 107 26.91 -7.22 6.17
CA VAL A 107 25.93 -6.35 6.84
C VAL A 107 26.66 -5.23 7.56
N ASP A 108 26.46 -4.00 7.08
CA ASP A 108 26.99 -2.78 7.67
C ASP A 108 26.04 -2.25 8.77
N PRO A 109 26.58 -1.63 9.84
CA PRO A 109 25.76 -0.94 10.82
C PRO A 109 25.16 0.34 10.22
N GLY A 110 23.84 0.50 10.34
CA GLY A 110 23.09 1.68 9.90
C GLY A 110 22.43 2.45 11.04
N GLY A 111 22.69 2.06 12.28
CA GLY A 111 22.12 2.71 13.45
C GLY A 111 20.72 2.23 13.82
N ASP A 112 20.18 2.86 14.85
CA ASP A 112 19.02 2.37 15.59
C ASP A 112 18.11 3.52 15.99
N PHE A 113 16.82 3.37 15.70
CA PHE A 113 15.75 4.30 16.03
C PHE A 113 14.77 3.73 17.07
N VAL A 114 15.08 2.56 17.65
CA VAL A 114 14.35 1.97 18.77
C VAL A 114 15.12 2.22 20.07
N GLU A 115 16.43 2.01 20.08
CA GLU A 115 17.29 2.32 21.22
C GLU A 115 18.44 3.24 20.81
N ALA A 116 19.68 2.85 21.13
CA ALA A 116 20.92 3.52 20.79
C ALA A 116 22.02 2.49 20.43
N THR A 117 21.64 1.46 19.67
CA THR A 117 22.57 0.46 19.11
C THR A 117 23.04 0.85 17.70
N ASP A 118 23.79 -0.03 17.04
CA ASP A 118 24.32 0.14 15.70
C ASP A 118 23.42 -0.45 14.59
N GLY A 119 22.28 -1.04 14.96
CA GLY A 119 21.35 -1.72 14.05
C GLY A 119 21.68 -3.20 13.79
N LEU A 120 22.80 -3.73 14.31
CA LEU A 120 23.23 -5.13 14.09
C LEU A 120 22.66 -6.12 15.12
N THR A 121 21.71 -5.67 15.93
CA THR A 121 20.97 -6.49 16.89
C THR A 121 19.53 -6.65 16.44
N ASP A 122 19.14 -7.89 16.12
CA ASP A 122 17.77 -8.26 15.79
C ASP A 122 17.15 -9.05 16.94
N CYS A 123 16.27 -8.40 17.69
CA CYS A 123 15.58 -8.99 18.86
C CYS A 123 14.25 -9.67 18.47
N ASP A 124 13.85 -9.57 17.21
CA ASP A 124 12.57 -10.07 16.70
C ASP A 124 12.78 -11.21 15.68
N GLY A 125 13.92 -11.22 14.99
CA GLY A 125 14.30 -12.17 13.94
C GLY A 125 13.84 -11.79 12.55
N HIS A 126 12.97 -10.79 12.44
CA HIS A 126 12.32 -10.41 11.19
C HIS A 126 13.27 -9.74 10.20
N GLY A 127 14.02 -8.73 10.64
CA GLY A 127 14.95 -8.02 9.76
C GLY A 127 16.08 -8.93 9.25
N THR A 128 16.55 -9.89 10.05
CA THR A 128 17.53 -10.90 9.60
C THR A 128 16.95 -11.82 8.52
N LEU A 129 15.69 -12.24 8.67
CA LEU A 129 14.99 -13.01 7.64
C LEU A 129 14.82 -12.18 6.36
N VAL A 130 14.44 -10.91 6.44
CA VAL A 130 14.31 -10.01 5.28
C VAL A 130 15.67 -9.82 4.59
N ALA A 131 16.72 -9.49 5.34
CA ALA A 131 18.07 -9.32 4.80
C ALA A 131 18.60 -10.61 4.14
N GLY A 132 18.26 -11.78 4.69
CA GLY A 132 18.56 -13.07 4.08
C GLY A 132 17.94 -13.24 2.69
N LEU A 133 16.69 -12.82 2.49
CA LEU A 133 16.04 -12.88 1.17
C LEU A 133 16.70 -11.92 0.18
N ILE A 134 17.16 -10.77 0.65
CA ILE A 134 17.81 -9.76 -0.19
C ILE A 134 19.20 -10.24 -0.61
N ALA A 135 20.08 -10.54 0.34
CA ALA A 135 21.52 -10.74 0.09
C ALA A 135 22.16 -11.93 0.85
N GLY A 136 21.34 -12.87 1.34
CA GLY A 136 21.83 -14.09 1.96
C GLY A 136 22.77 -14.86 1.03
N GLN A 137 23.91 -15.29 1.56
CA GLN A 137 24.91 -16.03 0.78
C GLN A 137 24.37 -17.43 0.42
N PRO A 138 24.74 -17.97 -0.75
CA PRO A 138 24.53 -19.40 -1.04
C PRO A 138 25.40 -20.28 -0.14
N GLY A 139 25.02 -21.55 0.01
CA GLY A 139 25.76 -22.58 0.75
C GLY A 139 25.53 -23.96 0.16
N ASP A 140 25.83 -25.02 0.91
CA ASP A 140 25.58 -26.42 0.53
C ASP A 140 24.10 -26.81 0.71
N ASP A 141 23.19 -25.93 0.29
CA ASP A 141 21.73 -26.05 0.36
C ASP A 141 21.07 -25.26 -0.79
N GLY A 142 19.75 -25.38 -0.91
CA GLY A 142 18.95 -24.72 -1.94
C GLY A 142 18.70 -23.23 -1.70
N PHE A 143 19.21 -22.64 -0.62
CA PHE A 143 18.93 -21.25 -0.27
C PHE A 143 19.98 -20.28 -0.80
N SER A 144 19.52 -19.16 -1.34
CA SER A 144 20.30 -17.94 -1.57
C SER A 144 19.36 -16.74 -1.52
N GLY A 145 19.89 -15.60 -1.09
CA GLY A 145 19.24 -14.31 -1.34
C GLY A 145 19.22 -13.99 -2.83
N VAL A 146 18.36 -13.06 -3.23
CA VAL A 146 18.16 -12.65 -4.63
C VAL A 146 19.39 -11.96 -5.19
N ALA A 147 20.03 -11.08 -4.42
CA ALA A 147 21.19 -10.28 -4.78
C ALA A 147 22.37 -10.57 -3.83
N PRO A 148 22.95 -11.78 -3.85
CA PRO A 148 23.95 -12.21 -2.88
C PRO A 148 25.29 -11.44 -2.97
N ALA A 149 25.53 -10.67 -4.04
CA ALA A 149 26.70 -9.80 -4.16
C ALA A 149 26.44 -8.35 -3.71
N ALA A 150 25.21 -8.03 -3.30
CA ALA A 150 24.89 -6.74 -2.69
C ALA A 150 25.39 -6.67 -1.24
N ARG A 151 25.63 -5.46 -0.75
CA ARG A 151 25.82 -5.17 0.67
C ARG A 151 24.49 -4.77 1.29
N VAL A 152 24.31 -5.11 2.56
CA VAL A 152 23.15 -4.68 3.34
C VAL A 152 23.61 -3.66 4.37
N VAL A 153 22.84 -2.59 4.57
CA VAL A 153 22.97 -1.74 5.76
C VAL A 153 21.73 -1.90 6.63
N SER A 154 21.92 -2.27 7.89
CA SER A 154 20.83 -2.55 8.82
C SER A 154 20.45 -1.31 9.60
N ILE A 155 19.20 -0.87 9.45
CA ILE A 155 18.66 0.29 10.19
C ILE A 155 17.48 -0.21 11.01
N ARG A 156 17.65 -0.27 12.33
CA ARG A 156 16.58 -0.74 13.22
C ARG A 156 15.56 0.37 13.44
N THR A 157 14.34 0.19 12.98
CA THR A 157 13.25 1.18 13.04
C THR A 157 12.08 0.75 13.91
N THR A 158 11.91 -0.55 14.15
CA THR A 158 10.83 -1.08 14.98
C THR A 158 11.28 -2.30 15.77
N SER A 159 10.47 -2.70 16.75
CA SER A 159 10.57 -3.99 17.43
C SER A 159 9.28 -4.24 18.21
N ALA A 160 8.73 -5.45 18.17
CA ALA A 160 7.62 -5.85 19.04
C ALA A 160 8.07 -6.05 20.49
N LYS A 161 9.39 -6.18 20.72
CA LYS A 161 9.95 -6.35 22.07
C LYS A 161 10.16 -5.04 22.80
N PHE A 162 9.95 -3.90 22.15
CA PHE A 162 10.18 -2.58 22.73
C PHE A 162 8.94 -1.70 22.64
N SER A 163 8.66 -0.97 23.72
CA SER A 163 7.61 0.05 23.75
C SER A 163 8.09 1.32 24.44
N PRO A 164 7.41 2.46 24.23
CA PRO A 164 7.73 3.68 24.95
C PRO A 164 7.73 3.51 26.48
N ARG A 165 8.68 4.12 27.17
CA ARG A 165 8.73 4.12 28.64
C ARG A 165 7.51 4.78 29.27
N THR A 166 7.08 5.89 28.67
CA THR A 166 5.92 6.65 29.12
C THR A 166 4.83 6.50 28.05
N PRO A 167 3.80 5.65 28.27
CA PRO A 167 2.68 5.59 27.36
C PRO A 167 1.93 6.94 27.41
N GLY A 168 1.72 7.55 26.25
CA GLY A 168 0.96 8.79 26.10
C GLY A 168 -0.36 8.56 25.35
N GLY A 169 -1.34 9.43 25.58
CA GLY A 169 -2.53 9.62 24.73
C GLY A 169 -3.31 8.36 24.31
N ASP A 170 -4.01 8.46 23.18
CA ASP A 170 -4.55 7.28 22.47
C ASP A 170 -3.36 6.42 22.02
N PRO A 171 -3.20 5.20 22.52
CA PRO A 171 -2.04 4.36 22.24
C PRO A 171 -1.82 4.12 20.74
N LEU A 172 -2.90 4.02 19.95
CA LEU A 172 -2.81 3.71 18.53
C LEU A 172 -2.30 4.91 17.72
N MET A 173 -2.90 6.08 17.91
CA MET A 173 -2.52 7.29 17.15
C MET A 173 -1.16 7.83 17.59
N ALA A 174 -0.87 7.77 18.89
CA ALA A 174 0.45 8.12 19.42
C ALA A 174 1.53 7.22 18.83
N ARG A 175 1.29 5.90 18.80
CA ARG A 175 2.23 4.94 18.19
C ARG A 175 2.42 5.20 16.71
N ALA A 176 1.34 5.39 15.95
CA ALA A 176 1.42 5.66 14.52
C ALA A 176 2.22 6.94 14.23
N SER A 177 2.00 8.00 14.99
CA SER A 177 2.75 9.26 14.81
C SER A 177 4.26 9.09 15.04
N LEU A 178 4.63 8.27 16.04
CA LEU A 178 6.03 7.94 16.32
C LEU A 178 6.65 7.08 15.23
N ASP A 179 5.92 6.08 14.73
CA ASP A 179 6.38 5.20 13.67
C ASP A 179 6.57 5.98 12.36
N VAL A 180 5.63 6.86 11.99
CA VAL A 180 5.75 7.76 10.83
C VAL A 180 6.95 8.70 10.96
N THR A 181 7.14 9.29 12.14
CA THR A 181 8.29 10.19 12.40
C THR A 181 9.61 9.44 12.32
N THR A 182 9.68 8.26 12.93
CA THR A 182 10.85 7.38 12.92
C THR A 182 11.20 6.96 11.51
N LEU A 183 10.20 6.53 10.74
CA LEU A 183 10.36 6.11 9.36
C LEU A 183 10.90 7.25 8.48
N GLY A 184 10.34 8.46 8.61
CA GLY A 184 10.83 9.63 7.87
C GLY A 184 12.31 9.91 8.13
N ARG A 185 12.75 9.88 9.39
CA ARG A 185 14.16 10.06 9.75
C ARG A 185 15.04 8.92 9.21
N ALA A 186 14.59 7.68 9.33
CA ALA A 186 15.34 6.50 8.89
C ALA A 186 15.51 6.46 7.36
N ILE A 187 14.51 6.90 6.59
CA ILE A 187 14.60 7.01 5.12
C ILE A 187 15.66 8.03 4.72
N VAL A 188 15.68 9.21 5.36
CA VAL A 188 16.73 10.22 5.13
C VAL A 188 18.10 9.63 5.48
N HIS A 189 18.21 8.94 6.62
CA HIS A 189 19.45 8.31 7.06
C HIS A 189 19.98 7.29 6.03
N ALA A 190 19.12 6.38 5.57
CA ALA A 190 19.47 5.38 4.57
C ALA A 190 19.97 6.01 3.27
N ALA A 191 19.29 7.06 2.82
CA ALA A 191 19.66 7.78 1.62
C ALA A 191 20.99 8.55 1.78
N ASP A 192 21.27 9.10 2.96
CA ASP A 192 22.54 9.77 3.28
C ASP A 192 23.71 8.78 3.42
N LEU A 193 23.45 7.55 3.85
CA LEU A 193 24.41 6.43 3.82
C LEU A 193 24.71 5.93 2.39
N GLY A 194 24.00 6.43 1.38
CA GLY A 194 24.20 6.08 -0.03
C GLY A 194 23.50 4.79 -0.46
N ALA A 195 22.48 4.34 0.27
CA ALA A 195 21.68 3.20 -0.13
C ALA A 195 21.03 3.43 -1.50
N ARG A 196 21.25 2.51 -2.44
CA ARG A 196 20.69 2.57 -3.80
C ARG A 196 19.31 1.92 -3.87
N VAL A 197 19.01 1.06 -2.90
CA VAL A 197 17.69 0.46 -2.65
C VAL A 197 17.40 0.58 -1.16
N ILE A 198 16.18 0.96 -0.80
CA ILE A 198 15.69 1.03 0.57
C ILE A 198 14.49 0.08 0.67
N ASP A 199 14.66 -1.03 1.38
CA ASP A 199 13.59 -1.94 1.76
C ASP A 199 12.93 -1.47 3.06
N ILE A 200 11.61 -1.31 3.01
CA ILE A 200 10.76 -0.91 4.13
C ILE A 200 9.75 -2.02 4.37
N SER A 201 10.17 -2.96 5.20
CA SER A 201 9.38 -4.14 5.56
C SER A 201 8.45 -3.89 6.76
N THR A 202 8.56 -2.71 7.38
CA THR A 202 7.71 -2.24 8.48
C THR A 202 6.69 -1.23 7.96
N LEU A 203 5.46 -1.30 8.46
CA LEU A 203 4.37 -0.44 7.99
C LEU A 203 3.44 -0.05 9.12
N THR A 204 2.73 1.05 8.90
CA THR A 204 1.69 1.54 9.80
C THR A 204 0.40 1.69 9.01
N CYS A 205 -0.68 1.06 9.46
CA CYS A 205 -2.00 1.20 8.85
C CYS A 205 -2.87 2.17 9.66
N LEU A 206 -3.52 3.12 9.00
CA LEU A 206 -4.39 4.08 9.68
C LEU A 206 -5.77 4.11 9.03
N PRO A 207 -6.86 4.25 9.82
CA PRO A 207 -8.16 4.45 9.22
C PRO A 207 -8.18 5.82 8.51
N ALA A 208 -8.81 5.86 7.34
CA ALA A 208 -8.83 7.01 6.45
C ALA A 208 -9.39 8.30 7.11
N ASP A 209 -10.28 8.15 8.09
CA ASP A 209 -10.92 9.22 8.83
C ASP A 209 -10.09 9.76 10.02
N ARG A 210 -8.95 9.14 10.34
CA ARG A 210 -8.04 9.58 11.41
C ARG A 210 -6.59 9.66 10.91
N PRO A 211 -6.28 10.61 10.01
CA PRO A 211 -4.92 10.76 9.51
C PRO A 211 -3.97 11.30 10.59
N VAL A 212 -2.70 10.91 10.51
CA VAL A 212 -1.58 11.59 11.19
C VAL A 212 -0.86 12.49 10.17
N ASP A 213 -0.15 13.51 10.66
CA ASP A 213 0.71 14.33 9.80
C ASP A 213 1.84 13.49 9.20
N GLN A 214 1.95 13.54 7.87
CA GLN A 214 2.95 12.80 7.08
C GLN A 214 3.79 13.74 6.22
N ALA A 215 3.72 15.05 6.40
CA ALA A 215 4.41 16.00 5.53
C ALA A 215 5.94 15.78 5.52
N ALA A 216 6.54 15.57 6.70
CA ALA A 216 7.96 15.26 6.83
C ALA A 216 8.33 13.88 6.25
N LEU A 217 7.43 12.89 6.34
CA LEU A 217 7.62 11.58 5.71
C LEU A 217 7.59 11.70 4.17
N GLY A 218 6.64 12.45 3.63
CA GLY A 218 6.57 12.74 2.19
C GLY A 218 7.83 13.44 1.68
N ALA A 219 8.35 14.42 2.44
CA ALA A 219 9.61 15.09 2.13
C ALA A 219 10.81 14.11 2.17
N ALA A 220 10.88 13.22 3.17
CA ALA A 220 11.91 12.19 3.27
C ALA A 220 11.89 11.20 2.09
N ILE A 221 10.70 10.72 1.73
CA ILE A 221 10.49 9.79 0.60
C ILE A 221 10.93 10.45 -0.71
N ARG A 222 10.51 11.69 -0.97
CA ARG A 222 10.92 12.44 -2.16
C ARG A 222 12.44 12.68 -2.16
N TYR A 223 13.01 13.05 -1.03
CA TYR A 223 14.46 13.27 -0.91
C TYR A 223 15.23 12.01 -1.27
N ALA A 224 14.85 10.86 -0.69
CA ALA A 224 15.47 9.58 -0.99
C ALA A 224 15.27 9.18 -2.46
N ALA A 225 14.04 9.24 -2.98
CA ALA A 225 13.72 8.75 -4.32
C ALA A 225 14.23 9.65 -5.46
N VAL A 226 14.18 10.97 -5.28
CA VAL A 226 14.47 11.95 -6.34
C VAL A 226 15.86 12.54 -6.18
N ASP A 227 16.18 13.03 -4.98
CA ASP A 227 17.41 13.81 -4.77
C ASP A 227 18.62 12.90 -4.51
N LYS A 228 18.39 11.72 -3.90
CA LYS A 228 19.40 10.68 -3.65
C LYS A 228 19.29 9.46 -4.57
N ASP A 229 18.31 9.46 -5.46
CA ASP A 229 18.11 8.43 -6.47
C ASP A 229 18.03 6.99 -5.88
N ALA A 230 17.38 6.82 -4.73
CA ALA A 230 17.17 5.52 -4.10
C ALA A 230 15.84 4.88 -4.55
N VAL A 231 15.86 3.60 -4.90
CA VAL A 231 14.62 2.84 -5.13
C VAL A 231 14.02 2.46 -3.79
N ILE A 232 12.80 2.90 -3.50
CA ILE A 232 12.11 2.56 -2.26
C ILE A 232 11.11 1.44 -2.52
N VAL A 233 11.26 0.33 -1.83
CA VAL A 233 10.38 -0.84 -1.89
C VAL A 233 9.72 -1.01 -0.53
N ALA A 234 8.40 -1.16 -0.49
CA ALA A 234 7.67 -1.28 0.77
C ALA A 234 6.65 -2.40 0.76
N ALA A 235 6.47 -3.05 1.90
CA ALA A 235 5.40 -4.02 2.11
C ALA A 235 4.01 -3.37 1.97
N ALA A 236 3.09 -4.04 1.26
CA ALA A 236 1.73 -3.53 1.04
C ALA A 236 0.89 -3.47 2.32
N GLY A 237 1.09 -4.40 3.26
CA GLY A 237 0.24 -4.58 4.44
C GLY A 237 -0.28 -6.00 4.56
N ASN A 238 -0.45 -6.46 5.80
CA ASN A 238 -1.08 -7.75 6.11
C ASN A 238 -2.42 -7.50 6.81
N THR A 239 -3.51 -8.06 6.29
CA THR A 239 -4.82 -7.98 6.94
C THR A 239 -4.97 -9.01 8.05
N GLY A 240 -5.64 -8.62 9.13
CA GLY A 240 -5.82 -9.48 10.30
C GLY A 240 -4.55 -9.61 11.14
N ALA A 241 -4.53 -10.59 12.05
CA ALA A 241 -3.45 -10.77 13.04
C ALA A 241 -2.19 -11.49 12.50
N THR A 242 -2.01 -11.55 11.17
CA THR A 242 -0.88 -12.28 10.59
C THR A 242 0.40 -11.45 10.68
N GLY A 243 1.24 -11.76 11.67
CA GLY A 243 2.70 -11.59 11.58
C GLY A 243 3.24 -10.16 11.55
N SER A 244 2.46 -9.13 11.91
CA SER A 244 3.03 -7.80 12.14
C SER A 244 3.96 -7.85 13.36
N VAL A 245 5.27 -7.83 13.09
CA VAL A 245 6.36 -7.74 14.08
C VAL A 245 6.48 -6.36 14.73
N ALA A 246 5.65 -5.41 14.31
CA ALA A 246 5.33 -4.23 15.07
C ALA A 246 3.87 -4.38 15.50
N GLY A 247 3.54 -4.16 16.77
CA GLY A 247 2.16 -4.12 17.28
C GLY A 247 1.31 -2.97 16.72
N GLY A 248 1.43 -2.70 15.43
CA GLY A 248 0.62 -1.77 14.67
C GLY A 248 -0.79 -2.32 14.45
N THR A 249 -1.71 -1.38 14.30
CA THR A 249 -3.08 -1.55 13.83
C THR A 249 -3.19 -2.61 12.73
N SER A 250 -4.10 -3.58 12.92
CA SER A 250 -4.43 -4.56 11.89
C SER A 250 -4.88 -3.82 10.63
N CYS A 251 -4.17 -4.01 9.53
CA CYS A 251 -4.58 -3.44 8.26
C CYS A 251 -5.90 -4.05 7.80
N GLU A 252 -6.69 -3.29 7.07
CA GLU A 252 -7.89 -3.79 6.40
C GLU A 252 -7.73 -3.66 4.88
N SER A 253 -8.21 -4.65 4.14
CA SER A 253 -8.20 -4.57 2.68
C SER A 253 -9.22 -3.54 2.21
N ASN A 254 -8.80 -2.65 1.31
CA ASN A 254 -9.68 -1.66 0.72
C ASN A 254 -10.57 -2.28 -0.38
N PRO A 255 -11.74 -1.70 -0.66
CA PRO A 255 -12.58 -2.11 -1.78
C PRO A 255 -11.82 -1.99 -3.12
N LEU A 256 -11.95 -3.02 -3.98
CA LEU A 256 -11.08 -3.17 -5.15
C LEU A 256 -11.31 -2.12 -6.25
N THR A 257 -12.52 -2.06 -6.78
CA THR A 257 -12.84 -1.15 -7.89
C THR A 257 -14.30 -0.74 -7.77
N ASP A 258 -14.58 0.55 -7.95
CA ASP A 258 -15.93 1.07 -8.07
C ASP A 258 -16.24 1.29 -9.56
N LEU A 259 -16.99 0.36 -10.16
CA LEU A 259 -17.37 0.44 -11.58
C LEU A 259 -18.29 1.64 -11.90
N SER A 260 -18.84 2.31 -10.87
CA SER A 260 -19.60 3.55 -11.05
C SER A 260 -18.72 4.80 -11.21
N ARG A 261 -17.40 4.68 -10.97
CA ARG A 261 -16.42 5.77 -11.05
C ARG A 261 -15.27 5.42 -12.01
N PRO A 262 -15.51 5.44 -13.34
CA PRO A 262 -14.48 5.08 -14.32
C PRO A 262 -13.24 5.98 -14.31
N ASP A 263 -13.37 7.23 -13.83
CA ASP A 263 -12.26 8.18 -13.69
C ASP A 263 -11.37 7.91 -12.46
N ASP A 264 -11.79 6.99 -11.58
CA ASP A 264 -11.01 6.49 -10.44
C ASP A 264 -10.84 4.95 -10.54
N PRO A 265 -10.08 4.45 -11.54
CA PRO A 265 -10.01 3.02 -11.86
C PRO A 265 -9.37 2.18 -10.75
N ARG A 266 -8.64 2.82 -9.83
CA ARG A 266 -8.02 2.19 -8.65
C ARG A 266 -8.84 2.39 -7.38
N ASN A 267 -9.97 3.11 -7.44
CA ASN A 267 -10.87 3.36 -6.31
C ASN A 267 -10.18 4.03 -5.10
N TRP A 268 -9.40 5.08 -5.33
CA TRP A 268 -8.83 5.94 -4.29
C TRP A 268 -9.91 6.50 -3.36
N ALA A 269 -11.04 6.91 -3.91
CA ALA A 269 -12.14 7.46 -3.13
C ALA A 269 -12.80 6.44 -2.18
N GLY A 270 -12.58 5.14 -2.40
CA GLY A 270 -13.09 4.06 -1.56
C GLY A 270 -12.12 3.60 -0.47
N VAL A 271 -10.95 4.24 -0.31
CA VAL A 271 -9.96 3.88 0.71
C VAL A 271 -10.52 4.09 2.12
N THR A 272 -10.44 3.05 2.94
CA THR A 272 -10.82 3.07 4.36
C THR A 272 -9.63 2.82 5.29
N SER A 273 -8.59 2.15 4.81
CA SER A 273 -7.36 1.84 5.56
C SER A 273 -6.14 2.23 4.73
N VAL A 274 -5.38 3.22 5.20
CA VAL A 274 -4.19 3.77 4.56
C VAL A 274 -2.95 3.01 5.02
N SER A 275 -2.19 2.44 4.08
CA SER A 275 -0.92 1.76 4.35
C SER A 275 0.26 2.72 4.16
N ILE A 276 1.03 2.96 5.23
CA ILE A 276 2.19 3.87 5.22
C ILE A 276 3.47 3.01 5.33
N PRO A 277 4.47 3.20 4.43
CA PRO A 277 4.58 4.25 3.42
C PRO A 277 4.00 3.91 2.04
N SER A 278 3.39 2.74 1.87
CA SER A 278 2.90 2.24 0.58
C SER A 278 2.05 3.25 -0.21
N VAL A 279 1.25 4.08 0.47
CA VAL A 279 0.39 5.11 -0.14
C VAL A 279 1.15 6.20 -0.93
N TRP A 280 2.46 6.40 -0.68
CA TRP A 280 3.30 7.46 -1.27
C TRP A 280 3.77 7.15 -2.70
N GLN A 281 2.81 6.96 -3.61
CA GLN A 281 3.04 6.78 -5.04
C GLN A 281 3.43 8.11 -5.74
N PRO A 282 4.25 8.08 -6.81
CA PRO A 282 4.91 6.93 -7.42
C PRO A 282 6.31 6.64 -6.83
N TYR A 283 6.66 7.25 -5.70
CA TYR A 283 8.02 7.16 -5.13
C TYR A 283 8.31 5.79 -4.50
N VAL A 284 7.29 5.13 -3.99
CA VAL A 284 7.39 3.85 -3.28
C VAL A 284 6.80 2.72 -4.15
N LEU A 285 7.57 1.67 -4.41
CA LEU A 285 7.04 0.46 -5.03
C LEU A 285 6.41 -0.43 -3.94
N SER A 286 5.09 -0.42 -3.83
CA SER A 286 4.33 -1.21 -2.86
C SER A 286 4.16 -2.67 -3.32
N VAL A 287 4.52 -3.63 -2.47
CA VAL A 287 4.64 -5.06 -2.82
C VAL A 287 3.63 -5.91 -2.06
N ALA A 288 2.77 -6.58 -2.84
CA ALA A 288 1.82 -7.58 -2.35
C ALA A 288 2.43 -8.98 -2.23
N SER A 289 1.78 -9.83 -1.44
CA SER A 289 2.22 -11.20 -1.18
C SER A 289 1.50 -12.20 -2.09
N LEU A 290 2.26 -13.19 -2.56
CA LEU A 290 1.77 -14.35 -3.30
C LEU A 290 1.98 -15.64 -2.50
N THR A 291 1.05 -16.58 -2.68
CA THR A 291 1.17 -17.98 -2.27
C THR A 291 2.25 -18.69 -3.12
N PRO A 292 2.72 -19.88 -2.70
CA PRO A 292 3.62 -20.71 -3.51
C PRO A 292 3.10 -21.04 -4.92
N ASP A 293 1.77 -21.05 -5.10
CA ASP A 293 1.11 -21.32 -6.38
C ASP A 293 0.90 -20.05 -7.24
N GLY A 294 1.46 -18.92 -6.82
CA GLY A 294 1.36 -17.64 -7.51
C GLY A 294 0.01 -16.94 -7.39
N GLN A 295 -0.86 -17.37 -6.46
CA GLN A 295 -2.12 -16.69 -6.16
C GLN A 295 -1.89 -15.55 -5.15
N PRO A 296 -2.72 -14.50 -5.11
CA PRO A 296 -2.63 -13.51 -4.05
C PRO A 296 -2.84 -14.15 -2.67
N SER A 297 -1.94 -13.86 -1.73
CA SER A 297 -2.07 -14.29 -0.34
C SER A 297 -3.35 -13.74 0.27
N LYS A 298 -4.05 -14.54 1.07
CA LYS A 298 -5.33 -14.12 1.68
C LYS A 298 -5.18 -12.89 2.58
N PHE A 299 -4.01 -12.73 3.20
CA PHE A 299 -3.71 -11.61 4.07
C PHE A 299 -3.18 -10.38 3.32
N THR A 300 -2.90 -10.44 2.00
CA THR A 300 -2.31 -9.28 1.33
C THR A 300 -3.30 -8.12 1.31
N MET A 301 -2.89 -6.96 1.83
CA MET A 301 -3.74 -5.79 1.90
C MET A 301 -3.99 -5.23 0.50
N ALA A 302 -5.26 -5.15 0.11
CA ALA A 302 -5.65 -4.50 -1.13
C ALA A 302 -5.62 -2.97 -0.98
N GLY A 303 -5.11 -2.28 -2.00
CA GLY A 303 -5.09 -0.82 -2.04
C GLY A 303 -4.74 -0.25 -3.42
N PRO A 304 -5.15 1.01 -3.70
CA PRO A 304 -4.85 1.68 -4.97
C PRO A 304 -3.36 1.93 -5.21
N TRP A 305 -2.54 1.83 -4.17
CA TRP A 305 -1.08 1.98 -4.23
C TRP A 305 -0.31 0.71 -4.58
N VAL A 306 -0.92 -0.48 -4.49
CA VAL A 306 -0.20 -1.74 -4.75
C VAL A 306 0.37 -1.73 -6.18
N GLY A 307 1.68 -1.90 -6.29
CA GLY A 307 2.43 -1.72 -7.53
C GLY A 307 2.88 -3.04 -8.17
N ILE A 308 3.22 -4.05 -7.37
CA ILE A 308 3.68 -5.36 -7.82
C ILE A 308 3.42 -6.42 -6.74
N ALA A 309 3.65 -7.70 -7.04
CA ALA A 309 3.58 -8.80 -6.09
C ALA A 309 4.81 -9.72 -6.18
N ALA A 310 5.14 -10.38 -5.08
CA ALA A 310 6.20 -11.38 -5.00
C ALA A 310 5.82 -12.49 -4.00
N PRO A 311 6.53 -13.63 -4.00
CA PRO A 311 6.29 -14.68 -3.02
C PRO A 311 6.41 -14.15 -1.58
N GLY A 312 5.42 -14.42 -0.75
CA GLY A 312 5.39 -13.96 0.65
C GLY A 312 4.82 -14.96 1.63
N GLU A 313 4.68 -16.23 1.23
CA GLU A 313 4.23 -17.34 2.09
C GLU A 313 5.22 -18.49 2.09
N ARG A 314 5.30 -19.19 3.24
CA ARG A 314 6.15 -20.38 3.46
C ARG A 314 7.61 -20.11 3.10
N ILE A 315 8.09 -18.97 3.59
CA ILE A 315 9.44 -18.47 3.31
C ILE A 315 10.48 -19.27 4.09
N VAL A 316 11.63 -19.49 3.45
CA VAL A 316 12.88 -19.90 4.09
C VAL A 316 13.85 -18.73 3.97
N SER A 317 14.54 -18.38 5.05
CA SER A 317 15.59 -17.36 5.05
C SER A 317 16.65 -17.61 6.12
N VAL A 318 17.47 -16.61 6.43
CA VAL A 318 18.57 -16.67 7.40
C VAL A 318 18.06 -16.34 8.80
N SER A 319 18.43 -17.17 9.76
CA SER A 319 18.08 -17.03 11.18
C SER A 319 18.96 -16.00 11.89
N ASN A 320 18.38 -15.28 12.85
CA ASN A 320 19.09 -14.49 13.87
C ASN A 320 19.52 -15.33 15.09
N ALA A 321 19.36 -16.66 15.08
CA ALA A 321 19.88 -17.54 16.12
C ALA A 321 21.41 -17.62 16.08
N ASP A 322 21.99 -18.12 17.17
CA ASP A 322 23.43 -18.39 17.23
C ASP A 322 23.83 -19.36 16.11
N GLY A 323 24.86 -19.00 15.34
CA GLY A 323 25.33 -19.77 14.19
C GLY A 323 24.75 -19.37 12.83
N GLY A 324 23.66 -18.59 12.78
CA GLY A 324 23.16 -17.95 11.55
C GLY A 324 22.80 -18.92 10.41
N GLY A 325 22.16 -20.04 10.74
CA GLY A 325 21.67 -21.05 9.78
C GLY A 325 20.36 -20.66 9.10
N LEU A 326 19.74 -21.61 8.39
CA LEU A 326 18.43 -21.39 7.76
C LEU A 326 17.29 -21.49 8.77
N ALA A 327 16.25 -20.69 8.57
CA ALA A 327 15.01 -20.70 9.32
C ALA A 327 13.81 -20.59 8.38
N ASN A 328 12.71 -21.20 8.78
CA ASN A 328 11.42 -21.16 8.08
C ASN A 328 10.24 -21.00 9.02
N GLY A 329 10.50 -20.67 10.29
CA GLY A 329 9.49 -20.26 11.23
C GLY A 329 9.96 -19.18 12.21
N LEU A 330 8.96 -18.50 12.78
CA LEU A 330 9.09 -17.68 13.98
C LEU A 330 8.15 -18.26 15.05
N PRO A 331 8.49 -18.18 16.34
CA PRO A 331 7.60 -18.67 17.39
C PRO A 331 6.38 -17.77 17.55
N ASP A 332 5.21 -18.39 17.68
CA ASP A 332 3.97 -17.74 18.09
C ASP A 332 3.91 -17.49 19.61
N GLU A 333 2.75 -17.05 20.10
CA GLU A 333 2.49 -16.82 21.53
C GLU A 333 2.67 -18.08 22.40
N HIS A 334 2.56 -19.27 21.80
CA HIS A 334 2.74 -20.58 22.44
C HIS A 334 4.13 -21.17 22.19
N GLN A 335 5.08 -20.37 21.69
CA GLN A 335 6.45 -20.78 21.35
C GLN A 335 6.52 -21.88 20.28
N GLN A 336 5.46 -22.03 19.48
CA GLN A 336 5.45 -22.95 18.34
C GLN A 336 5.91 -22.23 17.09
N GLN A 337 6.82 -22.86 16.34
CA GLN A 337 7.32 -22.30 15.09
C GLN A 337 6.20 -22.29 14.05
N VAL A 338 5.80 -21.09 13.62
CA VAL A 338 4.80 -20.88 12.56
C VAL A 338 5.47 -20.41 11.28
N ALA A 339 4.92 -20.84 10.14
CA ALA A 339 5.49 -20.56 8.82
C ALA A 339 5.61 -19.05 8.56
N LEU A 340 6.79 -18.65 8.07
CA LEU A 340 7.07 -17.27 7.70
C LEU A 340 6.17 -16.84 6.54
N SER A 341 5.24 -15.93 6.82
CA SER A 341 4.31 -15.38 5.84
C SER A 341 4.06 -13.89 6.12
N GLY A 342 4.12 -13.06 5.08
CA GLY A 342 3.99 -11.61 5.20
C GLY A 342 4.43 -10.86 3.94
N THR A 343 3.83 -9.69 3.71
CA THR A 343 4.21 -8.78 2.61
C THR A 343 5.62 -8.18 2.76
N SER A 344 6.19 -8.19 3.97
CA SER A 344 7.59 -7.84 4.22
C SER A 344 8.57 -8.74 3.47
N TYR A 345 8.35 -10.05 3.50
CA TYR A 345 9.20 -10.99 2.75
C TYR A 345 9.09 -10.79 1.24
N ALA A 346 7.88 -10.49 0.75
CA ALA A 346 7.66 -10.15 -0.65
C ALA A 346 8.41 -8.87 -1.05
N ALA A 347 8.40 -7.83 -0.19
CA ALA A 347 9.19 -6.61 -0.38
C ALA A 347 10.70 -6.93 -0.44
N GLY A 348 11.21 -7.78 0.46
CA GLY A 348 12.61 -8.23 0.44
C GLY A 348 13.02 -8.88 -0.89
N TYR A 349 12.17 -9.74 -1.47
CA TYR A 349 12.43 -10.28 -2.81
C TYR A 349 12.54 -9.18 -3.88
N VAL A 350 11.60 -8.23 -3.89
CA VAL A 350 11.58 -7.14 -4.88
C VAL A 350 12.74 -6.17 -4.67
N ALA A 351 13.15 -5.89 -3.42
CA ALA A 351 14.33 -5.10 -3.10
C ALA A 351 15.61 -5.77 -3.64
N GLY A 352 15.72 -7.09 -3.50
CA GLY A 352 16.77 -7.88 -4.14
C GLY A 352 16.76 -7.75 -5.67
N VAL A 353 15.58 -7.87 -6.30
CA VAL A 353 15.45 -7.68 -7.76
C VAL A 353 15.83 -6.26 -8.18
N ALA A 354 15.46 -5.25 -7.40
CA ALA A 354 15.89 -3.87 -7.64
C ALA A 354 17.41 -3.76 -7.61
N ALA A 355 18.09 -4.37 -6.63
CA ALA A 355 19.55 -4.41 -6.59
C ALA A 355 20.14 -5.11 -7.84
N LEU A 356 19.55 -6.23 -8.29
CA LEU A 356 19.99 -6.88 -9.53
C LEU A 356 19.88 -5.93 -10.74
N VAL A 357 18.74 -5.25 -10.89
CA VAL A 357 18.47 -4.32 -11.99
C VAL A 357 19.42 -3.13 -11.95
N ARG A 358 19.65 -2.54 -10.78
CA ARG A 358 20.58 -1.41 -10.63
C ARG A 358 22.02 -1.78 -10.94
N SER A 359 22.44 -2.97 -10.54
CA SER A 359 23.78 -3.47 -10.84
C SER A 359 23.97 -3.66 -12.37
N LYS A 360 22.96 -4.20 -13.05
CA LYS A 360 23.00 -4.38 -14.51
C LYS A 360 22.85 -3.08 -15.30
N TYR A 361 22.03 -2.16 -14.81
CA TYR A 361 21.68 -0.90 -15.46
C TYR A 361 21.97 0.28 -14.53
N PRO A 362 23.25 0.60 -14.28
CA PRO A 362 23.65 1.59 -13.26
C PRO A 362 23.22 3.03 -13.58
N ASP A 363 22.94 3.33 -14.86
CA ASP A 363 22.50 4.65 -15.32
C ASP A 363 21.00 4.89 -15.14
N LEU A 364 20.22 3.86 -14.78
CA LEU A 364 18.79 4.03 -14.51
C LEU A 364 18.57 4.71 -13.18
N ASN A 365 17.75 5.76 -13.21
CA ASN A 365 17.25 6.39 -12.00
C ASN A 365 16.18 5.52 -11.32
N ALA A 366 15.83 5.85 -10.08
CA ALA A 366 14.91 5.07 -9.26
C ALA A 366 13.55 4.85 -9.94
N THR A 367 12.96 5.89 -10.56
CA THR A 367 11.70 5.78 -11.29
C THR A 367 11.79 4.83 -12.49
N GLN A 368 12.90 4.85 -13.22
CA GLN A 368 13.13 3.96 -14.36
C GLN A 368 13.35 2.50 -13.91
N VAL A 369 13.98 2.29 -12.76
CA VAL A 369 14.12 0.95 -12.17
C VAL A 369 12.75 0.41 -11.76
N ILE A 370 11.93 1.20 -11.06
CA ILE A 370 10.55 0.82 -10.71
C ILE A 370 9.74 0.51 -11.96
N HIS A 371 9.77 1.40 -12.96
CA HIS A 371 9.07 1.19 -14.22
C HIS A 371 9.52 -0.09 -14.91
N ARG A 372 10.83 -0.38 -14.94
CA ARG A 372 11.36 -1.61 -15.53
C ARG A 372 10.79 -2.84 -14.83
N ILE A 373 10.87 -2.89 -13.51
CA ILE A 373 10.39 -4.01 -12.69
C ILE A 373 8.89 -4.22 -12.90
N SER A 374 8.10 -3.15 -12.88
CA SER A 374 6.64 -3.22 -13.09
C SER A 374 6.24 -3.56 -14.53
N ALA A 375 6.94 -3.04 -15.54
CA ALA A 375 6.62 -3.28 -16.94
C ALA A 375 6.94 -4.71 -17.39
N THR A 376 7.87 -5.39 -16.71
CA THR A 376 8.23 -6.78 -16.98
C THR A 376 7.54 -7.78 -16.05
N ALA A 377 6.67 -7.33 -15.15
CA ALA A 377 5.95 -8.20 -14.24
C ALA A 377 4.94 -9.10 -14.99
N HIS A 378 4.69 -10.29 -14.44
CA HIS A 378 3.78 -11.27 -15.01
C HIS A 378 2.34 -11.01 -14.57
N ASN A 379 1.49 -10.50 -15.47
CA ASN A 379 0.06 -10.23 -15.21
C ASN A 379 -0.91 -10.68 -16.31
N GLY A 380 -0.45 -11.43 -17.31
CA GLY A 380 -1.28 -11.83 -18.44
C GLY A 380 -1.86 -10.65 -19.25
N ALA A 381 -1.12 -9.54 -19.36
CA ALA A 381 -1.49 -8.31 -20.06
C ALA A 381 -2.76 -7.63 -19.52
N ARG A 382 -2.94 -7.65 -18.20
CA ARG A 382 -4.07 -7.00 -17.50
C ARG A 382 -3.69 -5.61 -16.98
N ALA A 383 -4.69 -4.76 -16.78
CA ALA A 383 -4.52 -3.52 -16.05
C ALA A 383 -4.08 -3.79 -14.60
N PRO A 384 -3.35 -2.87 -13.95
CA PRO A 384 -2.93 -3.04 -12.57
C PRO A 384 -4.11 -3.25 -11.62
N SER A 385 -4.00 -4.23 -10.73
CA SER A 385 -5.01 -4.57 -9.72
C SER A 385 -4.67 -3.97 -8.36
N ASN A 386 -5.67 -3.66 -7.54
CA ASN A 386 -5.46 -3.29 -6.14
C ASN A 386 -4.90 -4.42 -5.27
N VAL A 387 -4.85 -5.66 -5.77
CA VAL A 387 -4.39 -6.83 -5.02
C VAL A 387 -2.94 -7.19 -5.32
N VAL A 388 -2.51 -7.10 -6.59
CA VAL A 388 -1.17 -7.53 -7.04
C VAL A 388 -0.46 -6.49 -7.91
N GLY A 389 -1.05 -5.30 -8.07
CA GLY A 389 -0.51 -4.25 -8.92
C GLY A 389 -0.33 -4.75 -10.35
N THR A 390 0.88 -4.59 -10.87
CA THR A 390 1.30 -5.02 -12.21
C THR A 390 1.60 -6.52 -12.32
N GLY A 391 1.39 -7.32 -11.28
CA GLY A 391 1.54 -8.78 -11.31
C GLY A 391 2.75 -9.29 -10.54
N SER A 392 3.13 -10.54 -10.77
CA SER A 392 4.27 -11.17 -10.09
C SER A 392 5.60 -10.64 -10.66
N VAL A 393 6.57 -10.34 -9.80
CA VAL A 393 7.90 -9.93 -10.23
C VAL A 393 8.59 -11.03 -11.04
N ASP A 394 9.19 -10.65 -12.17
CA ASP A 394 9.99 -11.54 -13.03
C ASP A 394 11.42 -11.01 -13.12
N PRO A 395 12.36 -11.54 -12.33
CA PRO A 395 13.74 -11.06 -12.30
C PRO A 395 14.45 -11.22 -13.65
N VAL A 396 14.18 -12.31 -14.37
CA VAL A 396 14.84 -12.59 -15.67
C VAL A 396 14.35 -11.58 -16.71
N ALA A 397 13.04 -11.36 -16.81
CA ALA A 397 12.48 -10.37 -17.71
C ALA A 397 12.95 -8.95 -17.35
N ALA A 398 12.95 -8.58 -16.08
CA ALA A 398 13.46 -7.28 -15.62
C ALA A 398 14.92 -7.04 -16.04
N LEU A 399 15.74 -8.08 -16.03
CA LEU A 399 17.14 -8.02 -16.43
C LEU A 399 17.34 -8.09 -17.96
N THR A 400 16.44 -8.67 -18.74
CA THR A 400 16.72 -8.99 -20.16
C THR A 400 15.85 -8.26 -21.17
N TRP A 401 14.66 -7.81 -20.78
CA TRP A 401 13.70 -7.27 -21.73
C TRP A 401 14.08 -5.85 -22.18
N GLN A 402 13.96 -5.61 -23.49
CA GLN A 402 14.18 -4.30 -24.09
C GLN A 402 12.88 -3.50 -24.04
N LEU A 403 12.80 -2.59 -23.07
CA LEU A 403 11.67 -1.67 -22.97
C LEU A 403 11.80 -0.54 -24.00
N PRO A 404 10.68 -0.10 -24.61
CA PRO A 404 10.68 1.10 -25.45
C PRO A 404 11.28 2.30 -24.70
N ALA A 405 12.03 3.14 -25.41
CA ALA A 405 12.57 4.37 -24.83
C ALA A 405 11.41 5.34 -24.53
N GLY A 406 10.94 5.36 -23.29
CA GLY A 406 9.90 6.28 -22.83
C GLY A 406 9.41 5.95 -21.42
N ASN A 407 9.31 6.96 -20.57
CA ASN A 407 8.74 6.87 -19.22
C ASN A 407 7.20 6.89 -19.22
N GLN A 408 6.55 6.64 -20.36
CA GLN A 408 5.09 6.65 -20.45
C GLN A 408 4.56 5.22 -20.56
N PRO A 409 3.61 4.83 -19.68
CA PRO A 409 2.81 3.64 -19.91
C PRO A 409 2.19 3.74 -21.31
N PRO A 410 2.12 2.64 -22.08
CA PRO A 410 1.33 2.65 -23.30
C PRO A 410 -0.07 3.14 -22.94
N ALA A 411 -0.54 4.21 -23.58
CA ALA A 411 -1.94 4.60 -23.48
C ALA A 411 -2.75 3.34 -23.78
N ALA A 412 -3.57 2.89 -22.84
CA ALA A 412 -4.44 1.74 -23.07
C ALA A 412 -5.18 2.02 -24.37
N GLN A 413 -4.93 1.21 -25.40
CA GLN A 413 -5.72 1.28 -26.62
C GLN A 413 -7.10 0.73 -26.27
N VAL A 414 -7.94 1.59 -25.71
CA VAL A 414 -9.35 1.33 -25.56
C VAL A 414 -9.88 1.20 -26.97
N LYS A 415 -10.12 -0.04 -27.43
CA LYS A 415 -11.01 -0.24 -28.58
C LYS A 415 -12.33 0.40 -28.17
N PRO A 416 -12.76 1.52 -28.81
CA PRO A 416 -14.05 2.08 -28.50
C PRO A 416 -15.08 1.02 -28.87
N VAL A 417 -15.76 0.47 -27.86
CA VAL A 417 -17.01 -0.23 -28.12
C VAL A 417 -17.95 0.85 -28.65
N ALA A 418 -18.53 0.61 -29.82
CA ALA A 418 -19.48 1.55 -30.42
C ALA A 418 -20.55 1.88 -29.37
N VAL A 419 -20.65 3.17 -29.02
CA VAL A 419 -21.67 3.66 -28.11
C VAL A 419 -23.01 3.19 -28.68
N PRO A 420 -23.85 2.48 -27.91
CA PRO A 420 -25.20 2.14 -28.36
C PRO A 420 -25.87 3.42 -28.86
N PRO A 421 -26.55 3.41 -30.02
CA PRO A 421 -27.18 4.61 -30.56
C PRO A 421 -28.01 5.27 -29.46
N ALA A 422 -27.81 6.58 -29.29
CA ALA A 422 -28.49 7.33 -28.24
C ALA A 422 -29.99 6.97 -28.26
N PRO A 423 -30.59 6.63 -27.11
CA PRO A 423 -31.99 6.26 -27.07
C PRO A 423 -32.80 7.39 -27.72
N ALA A 424 -33.73 7.02 -28.60
CA ALA A 424 -34.56 7.98 -29.31
C ALA A 424 -35.13 9.01 -28.32
N PRO A 425 -35.13 10.31 -28.66
CA PRO A 425 -35.66 11.34 -27.77
C PRO A 425 -37.05 10.93 -27.29
N LYS A 426 -37.26 10.91 -25.97
CA LYS A 426 -38.52 10.48 -25.38
C LYS A 426 -39.65 11.31 -25.98
N ASP A 427 -40.60 10.64 -26.64
CA ASP A 427 -41.79 11.28 -27.16
C ASP A 427 -42.63 11.81 -25.97
N THR A 428 -42.63 13.12 -25.77
CA THR A 428 -43.39 13.79 -24.72
C THR A 428 -44.84 14.05 -25.11
N THR A 429 -45.22 13.81 -26.37
CA THR A 429 -46.55 14.08 -26.91
C THR A 429 -47.67 13.41 -26.11
N PRO A 430 -47.56 12.13 -25.68
CA PRO A 430 -48.57 11.48 -24.84
C PRO A 430 -48.76 12.18 -23.49
N ARG A 431 -47.66 12.64 -22.87
CA ARG A 431 -47.67 13.35 -21.59
C ARG A 431 -48.31 14.73 -21.73
N THR A 432 -48.00 15.45 -22.81
CA THR A 432 -48.57 16.77 -23.12
C THR A 432 -50.06 16.65 -23.42
N VAL A 433 -50.48 15.65 -24.19
CA VAL A 433 -51.90 15.39 -24.48
C VAL A 433 -52.66 15.00 -23.21
N ALA A 434 -52.08 14.16 -22.35
CA ALA A 434 -52.70 13.80 -21.08
C ALA A 434 -52.91 15.01 -20.17
N LEU A 435 -51.89 15.87 -20.02
CA LEU A 435 -51.95 17.09 -19.18
C LEU A 435 -52.91 18.14 -19.75
N ALA A 436 -52.88 18.37 -21.07
CA ALA A 436 -53.81 19.29 -21.72
C ALA A 436 -55.26 18.80 -21.63
N GLY A 437 -55.47 17.49 -21.82
CA GLY A 437 -56.79 16.87 -21.68
C GLY A 437 -57.34 16.96 -20.26
N THR A 438 -56.51 16.71 -19.23
CA THR A 438 -56.93 16.87 -17.83
C THR A 438 -57.24 18.33 -17.49
N ALA A 439 -56.44 19.28 -17.97
CA ALA A 439 -56.70 20.71 -17.76
C ALA A 439 -58.02 21.15 -18.41
N ALA A 440 -58.29 20.73 -19.65
CA ALA A 440 -59.55 21.02 -20.35
C ALA A 440 -60.76 20.42 -19.62
N LEU A 441 -60.65 19.19 -19.13
CA LEU A 441 -61.71 18.54 -18.36
C LEU A 441 -61.99 19.27 -17.03
N ALA A 442 -60.93 19.69 -16.33
CA ALA A 442 -61.06 20.45 -15.09
C ALA A 442 -61.76 21.80 -15.31
N VAL A 443 -61.44 22.51 -16.40
CA VAL A 443 -62.12 23.76 -16.78
C VAL A 443 -63.61 23.49 -17.09
N LEU A 444 -63.93 22.44 -17.84
CA LEU A 444 -65.31 22.09 -18.15
C LEU A 444 -66.13 21.77 -16.90
N VAL A 445 -65.55 21.02 -15.94
CA VAL A 445 -66.19 20.72 -14.66
C VAL A 445 -66.39 22.01 -13.84
N ALA A 446 -65.42 22.91 -13.82
CA ALA A 446 -65.54 24.19 -13.12
C ALA A 446 -66.63 25.07 -13.73
N VAL A 447 -66.74 25.13 -15.05
CA VAL A 447 -67.77 25.88 -15.77
C VAL A 447 -69.15 25.26 -15.52
N ALA A 448 -69.30 23.94 -15.62
CA ALA A 448 -70.55 23.25 -15.32
C ALA A 448 -70.98 23.47 -13.85
N GLY A 449 -70.03 23.41 -12.91
CA GLY A 449 -70.25 23.72 -11.51
C GLY A 449 -70.68 25.16 -11.27
N ALA A 450 -70.08 26.13 -11.98
CA ALA A 450 -70.46 27.54 -11.89
C ALA A 450 -71.87 27.79 -12.45
N ILE A 451 -72.24 27.14 -13.56
CA ILE A 451 -73.59 27.22 -14.14
C ILE A 451 -74.63 26.58 -13.20
N ALA A 452 -74.32 25.43 -12.61
CA ALA A 452 -75.18 24.78 -11.62
C ALA A 452 -75.37 25.63 -10.35
N ALA A 453 -74.30 26.30 -9.88
CA ALA A 453 -74.35 27.22 -8.76
C ALA A 453 -75.16 28.51 -9.07
N ALA A 454 -75.06 29.03 -10.29
CA ALA A 454 -75.81 30.21 -10.73
C ALA A 454 -77.31 29.92 -10.90
N THR A 455 -77.66 28.75 -11.42
CA THR A 455 -79.06 28.32 -11.59
C THR A 455 -79.75 27.99 -10.27
N THR A 456 -79.02 27.44 -9.29
CA THR A 456 -79.54 27.19 -7.94
C THR A 456 -79.67 28.48 -7.11
N ARG A 457 -78.81 29.50 -7.31
CA ARG A 457 -79.00 30.83 -6.71
C ARG A 457 -80.21 31.57 -7.28
N ARG A 458 -80.46 31.50 -8.58
CA ARG A 458 -81.66 32.13 -9.20
C ARG A 458 -83.00 31.51 -8.77
N ARG A 459 -83.00 30.28 -8.23
CA ARG A 459 -84.20 29.64 -7.67
C ARG A 459 -84.48 30.01 -6.21
N LYS A 460 -83.61 30.79 -5.57
CA LYS A 460 -83.71 31.18 -4.15
C LYS A 460 -84.00 32.67 -3.92
N ASP A 461 -84.44 33.41 -4.94
CA ASP A 461 -85.02 34.74 -4.73
C ASP A 461 -86.53 34.58 -4.43
N PRO A 462 -86.99 34.85 -3.20
CA PRO A 462 -88.41 34.90 -2.87
C PRO A 462 -88.95 36.30 -3.17
N THR A 463 -90.12 36.36 -3.78
CA THR A 463 -90.90 37.60 -3.88
C THR A 463 -92.38 37.25 -3.75
N PRO A 464 -93.19 38.13 -3.16
CA PRO A 464 -93.18 38.61 -1.77
C PRO A 464 -94.26 37.91 -0.92
#